data_AF-A0A919FZW7-F1
#
_entry.id   AF-A0A919FZW7-F1
#
_cell.length_a   1.000
_cell.length_b   1.000
_cell.length_c   1.000
_cell.angle_alpha   90.00
_cell.angle_beta   90.00
_cell.angle_gamma   90.00
#
_symmetry.space_group_name_H-M   'P 1'
#
loop_
_entity.id
_entity.type
_entity.pdbx_description
1 polymer ?
#
loop_
_entity_poly.entity_id
_entity_poly.type
_entity_poly.pdbx_seq_one_letter_code
_entity_poly.pdbx_strand_id
1 'polypeptide(L)'
;MTAGGAEHGGPGQEEGPASAHGPGGGHRPGGRPAGRHGSSAADGSEGGAPGAGGAPGAGGARAAGARGGAVGETGADVLCVRLVAPEADALSRLLGLLGELTPVVQAVPPDGALADLGGAVRYFGRDAVELASVLRVRALARHGVDCTIGVGSGPMAARAAARAAAPGTTLAVPGGREAVAAFLADRPVTAVPGVGSATARTLAAYGLHTVGSVAAAPLPTVQRLIGARAGREVHEKARGIDRTRVVPNAAARSVGAERAFDRDELDRYLHRRALLSLTAELGARLRAEGQVCRALTLTVRCADRTGRAITRSRTLPEPTAHSPALTATAYRMYDALGLQRARVRAIALRAEGLGAAGHAARQLSFDPADDKARRLEEAADRARARFGPQAVVRGTLAA
;
A
#
# COMPACT_ATOMS: atom_id res chain seq x y z
N MET A 1 13.96 28.83 -57.34
CA MET A 1 15.11 29.11 -58.23
C MET A 1 16.30 28.30 -57.74
N THR A 2 16.80 27.41 -58.61
CA THR A 2 18.16 26.79 -58.68
C THR A 2 18.68 26.06 -57.43
N ALA A 3 18.75 24.71 -57.40
CA ALA A 3 19.71 23.79 -58.06
C ALA A 3 21.08 23.77 -57.33
N GLY A 4 21.80 22.66 -57.06
CA GLY A 4 21.76 21.23 -57.40
C GLY A 4 22.62 20.46 -56.35
N GLY A 5 22.53 19.12 -56.20
CA GLY A 5 23.37 18.11 -56.89
C GLY A 5 24.78 18.02 -56.25
N ALA A 6 25.44 16.90 -55.97
CA ALA A 6 25.33 15.46 -56.27
C ALA A 6 26.30 14.75 -55.28
N GLU A 7 25.98 13.58 -54.70
CA GLU A 7 26.35 12.21 -55.11
C GLU A 7 27.80 11.72 -54.84
N HIS A 8 27.86 10.40 -54.57
CA HIS A 8 29.01 9.45 -54.57
C HIS A 8 29.94 9.47 -53.34
N GLY A 9 30.40 8.33 -52.78
CA GLY A 9 30.29 6.91 -53.10
C GLY A 9 31.20 6.15 -52.10
N GLY A 10 30.89 4.88 -51.77
CA GLY A 10 31.83 3.96 -51.07
C GLY A 10 32.95 3.49 -52.01
N PRO A 11 33.66 2.35 -51.78
CA PRO A 11 33.65 1.37 -50.67
C PRO A 11 35.08 0.88 -50.28
N GLY A 12 35.21 -0.22 -49.51
CA GLY A 12 36.45 -1.03 -49.35
C GLY A 12 36.69 -1.48 -47.90
N GLN A 13 36.50 -2.76 -47.53
CA GLN A 13 37.51 -3.87 -47.53
C GLN A 13 38.67 -3.57 -46.56
N GLU A 14 39.26 -4.44 -45.76
CA GLU A 14 39.34 -5.89 -45.50
C GLU A 14 40.12 -5.96 -44.15
N GLU A 15 40.05 -6.96 -43.26
CA GLU A 15 40.96 -8.12 -43.21
C GLU A 15 40.95 -8.64 -41.75
N GLY A 16 41.16 -9.94 -41.57
CA GLY A 16 41.17 -10.63 -40.27
C GLY A 16 42.55 -10.70 -39.56
N PRO A 17 42.94 -11.83 -38.94
CA PRO A 17 43.17 -11.91 -37.49
C PRO A 17 44.59 -12.36 -37.06
N ALA A 18 44.98 -12.11 -35.80
CA ALA A 18 46.11 -12.77 -35.08
C ALA A 18 46.10 -12.32 -33.60
N SER A 19 45.95 -13.17 -32.58
CA SER A 19 46.82 -14.24 -32.03
C SER A 19 47.64 -13.81 -30.80
N ALA A 20 47.56 -14.69 -29.79
CA ALA A 20 48.57 -15.04 -28.79
C ALA A 20 48.90 -14.08 -27.62
N HIS A 21 48.48 -14.48 -26.41
CA HIS A 21 49.41 -14.90 -25.34
C HIS A 21 48.67 -15.75 -24.29
N GLY A 22 49.14 -16.98 -24.05
CA GLY A 22 48.70 -17.85 -22.95
C GLY A 22 49.49 -17.59 -21.65
N PRO A 23 49.79 -18.62 -20.85
CA PRO A 23 48.85 -19.49 -20.12
C PRO A 23 49.23 -19.55 -18.61
N GLY A 24 48.42 -20.20 -17.77
CA GLY A 24 48.93 -20.63 -16.46
C GLY A 24 47.90 -21.14 -15.46
N GLY A 25 47.79 -22.48 -15.37
CA GLY A 25 47.45 -23.26 -14.17
C GLY A 25 46.04 -23.10 -13.57
N GLY A 26 45.21 -24.12 -13.39
CA GLY A 26 45.55 -25.52 -13.15
C GLY A 26 44.97 -25.92 -11.80
N HIS A 27 44.06 -26.90 -11.86
CA HIS A 27 43.60 -27.80 -10.81
C HIS A 27 42.32 -27.51 -10.01
N ARG A 28 41.54 -28.59 -9.99
CA ARG A 28 40.14 -28.82 -9.64
C ARG A 28 40.12 -29.73 -8.38
N PRO A 29 38.94 -30.16 -7.88
CA PRO A 29 38.63 -30.19 -6.46
C PRO A 29 38.72 -31.58 -5.80
N GLY A 30 38.79 -31.60 -4.48
CA GLY A 30 38.32 -32.68 -3.60
C GLY A 30 37.43 -32.04 -2.52
N GLY A 31 36.32 -32.59 -2.03
CA GLY A 31 36.05 -33.97 -1.66
C GLY A 31 35.59 -33.94 -0.19
N ARG A 32 34.31 -34.20 0.08
CA ARG A 32 33.76 -34.53 1.42
C ARG A 32 34.23 -35.95 1.85
N PRO A 33 33.94 -36.54 3.04
CA PRO A 33 33.08 -36.12 4.19
C PRO A 33 33.62 -36.47 5.63
N ALA A 34 32.82 -36.07 6.65
CA ALA A 34 32.48 -36.75 7.93
C ALA A 34 33.52 -37.12 9.03
N GLY A 35 33.14 -36.77 10.28
CA GLY A 35 33.60 -37.34 11.57
C GLY A 35 33.08 -36.46 12.73
N ARG A 36 31.99 -36.79 13.46
CA ARG A 36 31.81 -37.69 14.63
C ARG A 36 32.50 -37.24 15.92
N HIS A 37 31.81 -37.52 17.05
CA HIS A 37 32.15 -37.34 18.47
C HIS A 37 31.84 -35.94 19.06
N GLY A 38 31.06 -35.74 20.12
CA GLY A 38 30.47 -36.65 21.11
C GLY A 38 31.08 -36.42 22.50
N SER A 39 30.20 -36.23 23.50
CA SER A 39 30.47 -36.20 24.95
C SER A 39 31.16 -34.92 25.45
N SER A 40 31.04 -34.47 26.69
CA SER A 40 30.27 -34.77 27.91
C SER A 40 31.06 -34.06 29.01
N ALA A 41 30.42 -33.29 29.89
CA ALA A 41 30.75 -33.26 31.32
C ALA A 41 29.97 -32.14 32.01
N ALA A 42 29.33 -32.54 33.10
CA ALA A 42 28.73 -31.73 34.13
C ALA A 42 29.78 -31.24 35.15
N ASP A 43 29.25 -30.66 36.23
CA ASP A 43 29.87 -30.05 37.41
C ASP A 43 30.40 -28.62 37.20
N GLY A 44 30.13 -27.65 38.08
CA GLY A 44 29.48 -27.65 39.39
C GLY A 44 29.91 -26.34 40.09
N SER A 45 29.07 -25.85 41.01
CA SER A 45 29.36 -24.97 42.18
C SER A 45 30.69 -24.18 42.19
N GLU A 46 30.80 -22.87 42.44
CA GLU A 46 30.21 -22.07 43.52
C GLU A 46 30.84 -20.66 43.46
N GLY A 47 30.14 -19.64 43.97
CA GLY A 47 30.75 -18.51 44.68
C GLY A 47 31.12 -17.23 43.89
N GLY A 48 30.62 -16.09 44.40
CA GLY A 48 31.31 -14.80 44.29
C GLY A 48 30.57 -13.67 43.57
N ALA A 49 29.77 -12.90 44.30
CA ALA A 49 29.58 -11.46 44.04
C ALA A 49 30.60 -10.67 44.89
N PRO A 50 30.80 -9.34 44.73
CA PRO A 50 30.19 -8.39 43.79
C PRO A 50 31.23 -7.50 43.05
N GLY A 51 30.79 -6.74 42.05
CA GLY A 51 31.63 -5.71 41.41
C GLY A 51 30.88 -4.89 40.37
N ALA A 52 30.63 -3.64 40.71
CA ALA A 52 29.88 -2.65 39.93
C ALA A 52 30.56 -2.26 38.61
N GLY A 53 29.75 -1.94 37.60
CA GLY A 53 30.19 -1.34 36.34
C GLY A 53 29.01 -1.09 35.41
N GLY A 54 28.35 0.06 35.59
CA GLY A 54 27.17 0.44 34.84
C GLY A 54 27.44 0.84 33.38
N ALA A 55 26.45 0.56 32.53
CA ALA A 55 26.19 1.26 31.27
C ALA A 55 24.66 1.40 31.09
N PRO A 56 24.17 2.47 30.45
CA PRO A 56 22.85 3.03 30.73
C PRO A 56 21.70 2.41 29.92
N GLY A 57 20.64 2.04 30.65
CA GLY A 57 19.24 2.43 30.40
C GLY A 57 18.68 2.30 28.98
N ALA A 58 18.29 1.09 28.59
CA ALA A 58 17.19 0.90 27.64
C ALA A 58 15.88 1.35 28.31
N GLY A 59 15.39 2.54 27.94
CA GLY A 59 14.10 3.07 28.38
C GLY A 59 12.95 2.24 27.81
N GLY A 60 12.56 1.20 28.54
CA GLY A 60 11.33 0.46 28.31
C GLY A 60 10.12 1.38 28.51
N ALA A 61 9.41 1.66 27.43
CA ALA A 61 8.08 2.24 27.50
C ALA A 61 7.17 1.22 28.20
N ARG A 62 6.93 1.46 29.50
CA ARG A 62 6.06 0.66 30.35
C ARG A 62 4.67 0.62 29.73
N ALA A 63 4.19 -0.59 29.46
CA ALA A 63 2.78 -0.87 29.26
C ALA A 63 2.05 -0.53 30.56
N ALA A 64 1.38 0.63 30.60
CA ALA A 64 0.47 0.96 31.67
C ALA A 64 -0.81 0.13 31.50
N GLY A 65 -0.91 -0.95 32.27
CA GLY A 65 -2.18 -1.61 32.54
C GLY A 65 -3.07 -0.65 33.33
N ALA A 66 -4.11 -0.13 32.68
CA ALA A 66 -5.17 0.59 33.36
C ALA A 66 -6.32 -0.40 33.63
N ARG A 67 -6.41 -0.88 34.87
CA ARG A 67 -7.66 -1.42 35.44
C ARG A 67 -8.34 -0.30 36.22
N GLY A 68 -9.58 0.02 35.82
CA GLY A 68 -10.65 0.51 36.68
C GLY A 68 -10.65 2.00 37.08
N GLY A 69 -11.69 2.72 36.62
CA GLY A 69 -12.33 3.80 37.39
C GLY A 69 -12.33 5.19 36.76
N ALA A 70 -13.45 5.55 36.13
CA ALA A 70 -14.19 6.83 36.24
C ALA A 70 -14.94 7.13 34.93
N VAL A 71 -16.27 7.15 35.03
CA VAL A 71 -17.19 7.65 34.01
C VAL A 71 -17.00 9.17 33.91
N GLY A 72 -16.50 9.65 32.77
CA GLY A 72 -16.30 11.07 32.51
C GLY A 72 -16.07 11.33 31.02
N GLU A 73 -17.10 11.86 30.36
CA GLU A 73 -17.11 12.44 29.01
C GLU A 73 -16.68 11.53 27.85
N THR A 74 -17.60 10.66 27.45
CA THR A 74 -17.52 9.79 26.26
C THR A 74 -17.48 10.62 24.98
N GLY A 75 -16.27 10.96 24.54
CA GLY A 75 -16.01 11.67 23.29
C GLY A 75 -15.16 10.87 22.32
N ALA A 76 -15.44 9.57 22.13
CA ALA A 76 -14.65 8.70 21.25
C ALA A 76 -15.56 7.75 20.46
N ASP A 77 -16.25 8.28 19.45
CA ASP A 77 -17.30 7.52 18.76
C ASP A 77 -16.87 7.02 17.37
N VAL A 78 -15.61 7.16 16.95
CA VAL A 78 -15.16 6.68 15.64
C VAL A 78 -14.05 5.64 15.77
N LEU A 79 -14.24 4.50 15.10
CA LEU A 79 -13.22 3.49 14.87
C LEU A 79 -12.57 3.67 13.51
N CYS A 80 -11.25 3.50 13.45
CA CYS A 80 -10.51 3.25 12.23
C CYS A 80 -9.86 1.87 12.34
N VAL A 81 -10.32 0.94 11.52
CA VAL A 81 -9.82 -0.44 11.50
C VAL A 81 -8.92 -0.63 10.28
N ARG A 82 -7.74 -1.21 10.49
CA ARG A 82 -6.80 -1.59 9.43
C ARG A 82 -6.41 -3.04 9.56
N LEU A 83 -6.55 -3.80 8.49
CA LEU A 83 -6.19 -5.21 8.42
C LEU A 83 -4.67 -5.36 8.34
N VAL A 84 -4.13 -6.31 9.09
CA VAL A 84 -2.72 -6.69 9.01
C VAL A 84 -2.60 -7.78 7.95
N ALA A 85 -1.89 -7.48 6.85
CA ALA A 85 -1.71 -8.39 5.71
C ALA A 85 -3.04 -8.93 5.10
N PRO A 86 -3.87 -8.06 4.49
CA PRO A 86 -5.18 -8.46 3.99
C PRO A 86 -5.11 -9.39 2.77
N GLU A 87 -5.88 -10.48 2.80
CA GLU A 87 -6.23 -11.29 1.63
C GLU A 87 -7.26 -10.56 0.73
N ALA A 88 -7.49 -11.09 -0.49
CA ALA A 88 -8.33 -10.46 -1.51
C ALA A 88 -9.78 -10.15 -1.07
N ASP A 89 -10.30 -10.87 -0.06
CA ASP A 89 -11.66 -10.70 0.48
C ASP A 89 -11.70 -10.24 1.94
N ALA A 90 -10.55 -9.95 2.57
CA ALA A 90 -10.51 -9.63 3.99
C ALA A 90 -11.27 -8.33 4.31
N LEU A 91 -11.27 -7.37 3.39
CA LEU A 91 -11.99 -6.10 3.54
C LEU A 91 -13.52 -6.29 3.53
N SER A 92 -14.07 -7.15 2.65
CA SER A 92 -15.52 -7.38 2.60
C SER A 92 -16.01 -8.07 3.87
N ARG A 93 -15.24 -9.03 4.39
CA ARG A 93 -15.50 -9.67 5.69
C ARG A 93 -15.45 -8.67 6.85
N LEU A 94 -14.44 -7.80 6.89
CA LEU A 94 -14.35 -6.73 7.89
C LEU A 94 -15.57 -5.80 7.85
N LEU A 95 -16.00 -5.38 6.66
CA LEU A 95 -17.16 -4.52 6.49
C LEU A 95 -18.45 -5.19 6.96
N GLY A 96 -18.59 -6.50 6.72
CA GLY A 96 -19.70 -7.29 7.26
C GLY A 96 -19.71 -7.28 8.80
N LEU A 97 -18.57 -7.53 9.44
CA LEU A 97 -18.46 -7.47 10.91
C LEU A 97 -18.72 -6.08 11.48
N LEU A 98 -18.26 -5.02 10.82
CA LEU A 98 -18.55 -3.65 11.22
C LEU A 98 -20.03 -3.31 11.08
N GLY A 99 -20.69 -3.84 10.04
CA GLY A 99 -22.14 -3.71 9.83
C GLY A 99 -22.98 -4.34 10.94
N GLU A 100 -22.48 -5.36 11.64
CA GLU A 100 -23.13 -5.92 12.84
C GLU A 100 -23.11 -4.95 14.04
N LEU A 101 -22.16 -4.01 14.08
CA LEU A 101 -22.00 -3.06 15.18
C LEU A 101 -22.69 -1.73 14.88
N THR A 102 -22.54 -1.22 13.65
CA THR A 102 -23.11 0.08 13.25
C THR A 102 -23.45 0.09 11.76
N PRO A 103 -24.55 0.73 11.36
CA PRO A 103 -24.85 0.95 9.94
C PRO A 103 -23.95 2.02 9.31
N VAL A 104 -23.26 2.85 10.11
CA VAL A 104 -22.47 3.98 9.63
C VAL A 104 -21.02 3.55 9.40
N VAL A 105 -20.78 2.87 8.28
CA VAL A 105 -19.46 2.32 7.92
C VAL A 105 -18.98 2.90 6.59
N GLN A 106 -17.76 3.43 6.59
CA GLN A 106 -17.05 3.91 5.41
C GLN A 106 -15.88 2.99 5.11
N ALA A 107 -15.92 2.29 3.99
CA ALA A 107 -14.78 1.57 3.45
C ALA A 107 -13.65 2.53 3.05
N VAL A 108 -12.43 2.18 3.46
CA VAL A 108 -11.18 2.88 3.13
C VAL A 108 -10.20 1.86 2.51
N PRO A 109 -10.36 1.54 1.22
CA PRO A 109 -9.41 0.70 0.50
C PRO A 109 -7.96 1.16 0.66
N PRO A 110 -6.97 0.25 0.61
CA PRO A 110 -7.11 -1.17 0.28
C PRO A 110 -7.47 -2.09 1.45
N ASP A 111 -7.17 -1.68 2.69
CA ASP A 111 -7.05 -2.55 3.87
C ASP A 111 -7.85 -2.06 5.08
N GLY A 112 -8.65 -1.00 4.98
CA GLY A 112 -9.26 -0.39 6.16
C GLY A 112 -10.71 0.06 6.00
N ALA A 113 -11.28 0.44 7.14
CA ALA A 113 -12.61 1.01 7.25
C ALA A 113 -12.67 2.01 8.40
N LEU A 114 -13.58 2.98 8.29
CA LEU A 114 -14.03 3.82 9.38
C LEU A 114 -15.44 3.42 9.77
N ALA A 115 -15.75 3.46 11.06
CA ALA A 115 -17.08 3.19 11.56
C ALA A 115 -17.44 4.18 12.66
N ASP A 116 -18.64 4.75 12.60
CA ASP A 116 -19.19 5.62 13.65
C ASP A 116 -20.02 4.78 14.62
N LEU A 117 -19.53 4.69 15.85
CA LEU A 117 -20.11 3.96 16.97
C LEU A 117 -21.02 4.82 17.85
N GLY A 118 -21.30 6.08 17.54
CA GLY A 118 -22.09 6.94 18.42
C GLY A 118 -23.46 6.35 18.77
N GLY A 119 -24.10 5.64 17.83
CA GLY A 119 -25.31 4.85 18.09
C GLY A 119 -25.04 3.51 18.79
N ALA A 120 -23.95 2.84 18.42
CA ALA A 120 -23.59 1.52 18.93
C ALA A 120 -23.20 1.54 20.42
N VAL A 121 -22.43 2.54 20.85
CA VAL A 121 -22.05 2.75 22.27
C VAL A 121 -23.30 2.87 23.15
N ARG A 122 -24.31 3.61 22.68
CA ARG A 122 -25.59 3.76 23.38
C ARG A 122 -26.41 2.47 23.39
N TYR A 123 -26.47 1.76 22.26
CA TYR A 123 -27.25 0.54 22.13
C TYR A 123 -26.68 -0.64 22.94
N PHE A 124 -25.36 -0.85 22.89
CA PHE A 124 -24.70 -1.94 23.59
C PHE A 124 -24.34 -1.61 25.04
N GLY A 125 -24.41 -0.34 25.46
CA GLY A 125 -24.02 0.11 26.80
C GLY A 125 -22.54 -0.15 27.11
N ARG A 126 -21.69 -0.11 26.08
CA ARG A 126 -20.24 -0.39 26.16
C ARG A 126 -19.45 0.74 25.55
N ASP A 127 -18.24 0.95 26.05
CA ASP A 127 -17.38 1.98 25.48
C ASP A 127 -16.84 1.55 24.09
N ALA A 128 -16.31 2.51 23.34
CA ALA A 128 -15.80 2.25 22.00
C ALA A 128 -14.55 1.35 21.98
N VAL A 129 -13.76 1.31 23.06
CA VAL A 129 -12.56 0.47 23.18
C VAL A 129 -12.93 -0.99 23.44
N GLU A 130 -13.97 -1.24 24.24
CA GLU A 130 -14.58 -2.54 24.45
C GLU A 130 -15.18 -3.07 23.15
N LEU A 131 -15.94 -2.24 22.42
CA LEU A 131 -16.49 -2.61 21.10
C LEU A 131 -15.38 -2.90 20.08
N ALA A 132 -14.31 -2.11 20.07
CA ALA A 132 -13.12 -2.39 19.25
C ALA A 132 -12.48 -3.74 19.63
N SER A 133 -12.38 -4.05 20.92
CA SER A 133 -11.82 -5.33 21.38
C SER A 133 -12.69 -6.52 20.96
N VAL A 134 -14.02 -6.39 21.07
CA VAL A 134 -14.98 -7.39 20.58
C VAL A 134 -14.82 -7.59 19.07
N LEU A 135 -14.70 -6.51 18.30
CA LEU A 135 -14.50 -6.57 16.85
C LEU A 135 -13.22 -7.34 16.51
N ARG A 136 -12.11 -7.05 17.19
CA ARG A 136 -10.82 -7.72 16.96
C ARG A 136 -10.91 -9.22 17.23
N VAL A 137 -11.52 -9.60 18.35
CA VAL A 137 -11.74 -11.02 18.70
C VAL A 137 -12.62 -11.72 17.66
N ARG A 138 -13.70 -11.07 17.20
CA ARG A 138 -14.57 -11.63 16.15
C ARG A 138 -13.86 -11.77 14.80
N ALA A 139 -13.08 -10.77 14.41
CA ALA A 139 -12.31 -10.80 13.17
C ALA A 139 -11.31 -11.97 13.15
N LEU A 140 -10.59 -12.15 14.27
CA LEU A 140 -9.65 -13.26 14.41
C LEU A 140 -10.36 -14.61 14.46
N ALA A 141 -11.41 -14.76 15.28
CA ALA A 141 -12.09 -16.04 15.47
C ALA A 141 -12.89 -16.51 14.25
N ARG A 142 -13.56 -15.60 13.53
CA ARG A 142 -14.43 -15.96 12.40
C ARG A 142 -13.70 -16.01 11.07
N HIS A 143 -12.65 -15.20 10.92
CA HIS A 143 -12.01 -15.00 9.62
C HIS A 143 -10.50 -15.19 9.63
N GLY A 144 -9.88 -15.44 10.79
CA GLY A 144 -8.42 -15.57 10.90
C GLY A 144 -7.67 -14.28 10.59
N VAL A 145 -8.34 -13.12 10.62
CA VAL A 145 -7.74 -11.84 10.22
C VAL A 145 -7.45 -11.01 11.45
N ASP A 146 -6.18 -10.61 11.61
CA ASP A 146 -5.78 -9.66 12.64
C ASP A 146 -5.96 -8.21 12.15
N CYS A 147 -6.33 -7.33 13.09
CA CYS A 147 -6.62 -5.94 12.78
C CYS A 147 -6.08 -5.00 13.85
N THR A 148 -5.56 -3.88 13.37
CA THR A 148 -5.12 -2.74 14.18
C THR A 148 -6.25 -1.72 14.22
N ILE A 149 -6.64 -1.28 15.41
CA ILE A 149 -7.80 -0.41 15.60
C ILE A 149 -7.39 0.89 16.27
N GLY A 150 -7.72 2.02 15.65
CA GLY A 150 -7.64 3.34 16.27
C GLY A 150 -9.01 3.81 16.71
N VAL A 151 -9.13 4.32 17.93
CA VAL A 151 -10.35 4.93 18.47
C VAL A 151 -10.11 6.43 18.66
N GLY A 152 -11.08 7.26 18.27
CA GLY A 152 -10.99 8.70 18.51
C GLY A 152 -12.32 9.42 18.38
N SER A 153 -12.31 10.71 18.75
CA SER A 153 -13.47 11.62 18.73
C SER A 153 -14.00 11.94 17.32
N GLY A 154 -13.24 11.59 16.29
CA GLY A 154 -13.60 11.80 14.89
C GLY A 154 -12.66 11.05 13.94
N PRO A 155 -12.93 11.09 12.63
CA PRO A 155 -12.16 10.34 11.62
C PRO A 155 -10.66 10.64 11.63
N MET A 156 -10.26 11.90 11.83
CA MET A 156 -8.85 12.26 11.94
C MET A 156 -8.16 11.61 13.12
N ALA A 157 -8.73 11.74 14.32
CA ALA A 157 -8.14 11.19 15.54
C ALA A 157 -8.06 9.65 15.47
N ALA A 158 -9.13 9.00 15.01
CA ALA A 158 -9.16 7.55 14.84
C ALA A 158 -8.10 7.05 13.84
N ARG A 159 -7.93 7.74 12.70
CA ARG A 159 -6.87 7.40 11.72
C ARG A 159 -5.47 7.62 12.28
N ALA A 160 -5.25 8.71 13.02
CA ALA A 160 -3.97 9.00 13.64
C ALA A 160 -3.63 7.94 14.71
N ALA A 161 -4.62 7.53 15.50
CA ALA A 161 -4.51 6.44 16.46
C ALA A 161 -4.16 5.11 15.78
N ALA A 162 -4.89 4.73 14.73
CA ALA A 162 -4.65 3.48 14.00
C ALA A 162 -3.28 3.44 13.31
N ARG A 163 -2.72 4.59 12.91
CA ARG A 163 -1.36 4.69 12.36
C ARG A 163 -0.28 4.60 13.43
N ALA A 164 -0.58 5.03 14.65
CA ALA A 164 0.34 5.02 15.77
C ALA A 164 0.33 3.70 16.55
N ALA A 165 -0.76 2.94 16.47
CA ALA A 165 -0.90 1.63 17.08
C ALA A 165 0.09 0.62 16.50
N ALA A 166 0.58 -0.28 17.35
CA ALA A 166 1.33 -1.45 16.89
C ALA A 166 0.39 -2.42 16.13
N PRO A 167 0.92 -3.21 15.18
CA PRO A 167 0.11 -4.21 14.49
C PRO A 167 -0.63 -5.13 15.46
N GLY A 168 -1.94 -5.34 15.24
CA GLY A 168 -2.79 -6.20 16.07
C GLY A 168 -3.25 -5.57 17.39
N THR A 169 -2.95 -4.29 17.63
CA THR A 169 -3.32 -3.58 18.86
C THR A 169 -4.42 -2.56 18.64
N THR A 170 -5.03 -2.14 19.75
CA THR A 170 -5.99 -1.04 19.79
C THR A 170 -5.37 0.16 20.50
N LEU A 171 -5.42 1.33 19.88
CA LEU A 171 -5.01 2.59 20.50
C LEU A 171 -6.18 3.57 20.50
N ALA A 172 -6.48 4.14 21.67
CA ALA A 172 -7.50 5.16 21.83
C ALA A 172 -6.86 6.52 22.07
N VAL A 173 -7.36 7.54 21.38
CA VAL A 173 -7.05 8.93 21.68
C VAL A 173 -8.18 9.48 22.54
N PRO A 174 -7.90 10.04 23.72
CA PRO A 174 -8.93 10.64 24.56
C PRO A 174 -9.74 11.70 23.81
N GLY A 175 -11.00 11.83 24.19
CA GLY A 175 -11.89 12.84 23.64
C GLY A 175 -11.42 14.26 23.95
N GLY A 176 -12.00 15.23 23.25
CA GLY A 176 -11.70 16.65 23.46
C GLY A 176 -10.63 17.20 22.54
N ARG A 177 -10.80 18.48 22.17
CA ARG A 177 -9.94 19.16 21.21
C ARG A 177 -8.49 19.23 21.67
N GLU A 178 -8.25 19.52 22.94
CA GLU A 178 -6.92 19.69 23.51
C GLU A 178 -6.16 18.37 23.57
N ALA A 179 -6.81 17.28 23.99
CA ALA A 179 -6.20 15.95 24.02
C ALA A 179 -5.82 15.47 22.61
N VAL A 180 -6.68 15.70 21.61
CA VAL A 180 -6.37 15.37 20.21
C VAL A 180 -5.21 16.22 19.69
N ALA A 181 -5.19 17.52 19.99
CA ALA A 181 -4.09 18.41 19.59
C ALA A 181 -2.77 17.98 20.22
N ALA A 182 -2.76 17.64 21.52
CA ALA A 182 -1.60 17.14 22.23
C ALA A 182 -1.09 15.82 21.63
N PHE A 183 -1.99 14.87 21.34
CA PHE A 183 -1.63 13.61 20.70
C PHE A 183 -0.99 13.78 19.31
N LEU A 184 -1.43 14.80 18.57
CA LEU A 184 -0.93 15.08 17.23
C LEU A 184 0.36 15.91 17.23
N ALA A 185 0.65 16.68 18.28
CA ALA A 185 1.69 17.71 18.29
C ALA A 185 3.05 17.25 17.73
N ASP A 186 3.55 16.11 18.19
CA ASP A 186 4.86 15.56 17.80
C ASP A 186 4.83 14.70 16.53
N ARG A 187 3.64 14.51 15.94
CA ARG A 187 3.50 13.71 14.72
C ARG A 187 3.96 14.51 13.50
N PRO A 188 4.47 13.83 12.46
CA PRO A 188 4.78 14.50 11.19
C PRO A 188 3.50 15.08 10.57
N VAL A 189 3.61 16.16 9.81
CA VAL A 189 2.44 16.79 9.17
C VAL A 189 1.67 15.83 8.24
N THR A 190 2.35 14.80 7.69
CA THR A 190 1.73 13.73 6.89
C THR A 190 0.75 12.85 7.67
N ALA A 191 0.72 12.95 9.00
CA ALA A 191 -0.30 12.31 9.84
C ALA A 191 -1.69 12.94 9.65
N VAL A 192 -1.75 14.23 9.28
CA VAL A 192 -3.01 14.96 9.10
C VAL A 192 -3.69 14.54 7.79
N PRO A 193 -4.95 14.06 7.83
CA PRO A 193 -5.69 13.73 6.61
C PRO A 193 -5.88 14.96 5.72
N GLY A 194 -5.52 14.83 4.45
CA GLY A 194 -5.54 15.92 3.47
C GLY A 194 -4.16 16.51 3.16
N VAL A 195 -3.14 16.18 3.95
CA VAL A 195 -1.75 16.58 3.67
C VAL A 195 -1.06 15.49 2.86
N GLY A 196 -0.92 15.73 1.55
CA GLY A 196 -0.15 14.88 0.65
C GLY A 196 1.36 15.11 0.77
N SER A 197 2.16 14.28 0.08
CA SER A 197 3.62 14.41 0.07
C SER A 197 4.11 15.74 -0.52
N ALA A 198 3.38 16.32 -1.48
CA ALA A 198 3.70 17.62 -2.04
C ALA A 198 3.52 18.74 -0.99
N THR A 199 2.33 18.80 -0.38
CA THR A 199 2.01 19.76 0.69
C THR A 199 2.95 19.63 1.88
N ALA A 200 3.27 18.40 2.29
CA ALA A 200 4.21 18.15 3.38
C ALA A 200 5.63 18.65 3.05
N ARG A 201 6.09 18.47 1.80
CA ARG A 201 7.39 19.03 1.36
C ARG A 201 7.39 20.54 1.37
N THR A 202 6.31 21.18 0.90
CA THR A 202 6.17 22.64 0.95
C THR A 202 6.24 23.14 2.38
N LEU A 203 5.48 22.57 3.31
CA LEU A 203 5.50 22.97 4.72
C LEU A 203 6.88 22.72 5.36
N ALA A 204 7.50 21.57 5.08
CA ALA A 204 8.83 21.23 5.59
C ALA A 204 9.93 22.20 5.10
N ALA A 205 9.81 22.75 3.88
CA ALA A 205 10.75 23.75 3.36
C ALA A 205 10.76 25.06 4.17
N TYR A 206 9.69 25.32 4.94
CA TYR A 206 9.56 26.47 5.82
C TYR A 206 9.67 26.08 7.32
N GLY A 207 10.29 24.94 7.62
CA GLY A 207 10.53 24.47 8.99
C GLY A 207 9.30 23.87 9.70
N LEU A 208 8.17 23.72 9.01
CA LEU A 208 6.95 23.16 9.57
C LEU A 208 6.91 21.64 9.39
N HIS A 209 7.68 20.92 10.22
CA HIS A 209 7.84 19.47 10.14
C HIS A 209 6.79 18.67 10.93
N THR A 210 6.23 19.26 11.99
CA THR A 210 5.32 18.59 12.92
C THR A 210 3.93 19.24 12.91
N VAL A 211 2.90 18.50 13.31
CA VAL A 211 1.55 19.06 13.41
C VAL A 211 1.51 20.20 14.43
N GLY A 212 2.26 20.08 15.54
CA GLY A 212 2.39 21.14 16.55
C GLY A 212 2.98 22.44 15.96
N SER A 213 4.00 22.34 15.11
CA SER A 213 4.58 23.51 14.44
C SER A 213 3.56 24.23 13.54
N VAL A 214 2.71 23.47 12.84
CA VAL A 214 1.64 24.04 12.00
C VAL A 214 0.53 24.65 12.85
N ALA A 215 0.19 24.04 13.99
CA ALA A 215 -0.83 24.57 14.91
C ALA A 215 -0.41 25.90 15.56
N ALA A 216 0.90 26.04 15.86
CA ALA A 216 1.51 27.23 16.42
C ALA A 216 1.72 28.35 15.38
N ALA A 217 1.89 28.00 14.10
CA ALA A 217 2.06 28.97 13.04
C ALA A 217 0.82 29.89 12.87
N PRO A 218 1.01 31.17 12.51
CA PRO A 218 -0.09 32.04 12.15
C PRO A 218 -0.85 31.49 10.93
N LEU A 219 -2.19 31.49 11.01
CA LEU A 219 -3.05 31.03 9.92
C LEU A 219 -2.73 31.68 8.55
N PRO A 220 -2.49 33.01 8.46
CA PRO A 220 -2.14 33.65 7.18
C PRO A 220 -0.87 33.07 6.54
N THR A 221 0.10 32.65 7.35
CA THR A 221 1.34 32.03 6.88
C THR A 221 1.05 30.68 6.24
N VAL A 222 0.29 29.82 6.92
CA VAL A 222 -0.08 28.49 6.40
C VAL A 222 -0.90 28.64 5.11
N GLN A 223 -1.82 29.60 5.05
CA GLN A 223 -2.62 29.88 3.86
C GLN A 223 -1.80 30.38 2.68
N ARG A 224 -0.76 31.20 2.91
CA ARG A 224 0.17 31.63 1.86
C ARG A 224 0.98 30.47 1.28
N LEU A 225 1.34 29.49 2.11
CA LEU A 225 2.17 28.36 1.68
C LEU A 225 1.41 27.30 0.87
N ILE A 226 0.19 26.97 1.27
CA ILE A 226 -0.55 25.82 0.71
C ILE A 226 -1.94 26.19 0.16
N GLY A 227 -2.25 27.48 0.10
CA GLY A 227 -3.52 28.02 -0.39
C GLY A 227 -4.53 28.29 0.73
N ALA A 228 -5.46 29.22 0.48
CA ALA A 228 -6.39 29.72 1.49
C ALA A 228 -7.29 28.63 2.11
N ARG A 229 -7.87 27.77 1.28
CA ARG A 229 -8.75 26.69 1.72
C ARG A 229 -7.99 25.57 2.43
N ALA A 230 -6.99 25.00 1.77
CA ALA A 230 -6.20 23.90 2.33
C ALA A 230 -5.45 24.35 3.60
N GLY A 231 -4.91 25.58 3.62
CA GLY A 231 -4.26 26.15 4.79
C GLY A 231 -5.18 26.25 5.99
N ARG A 232 -6.42 26.71 5.80
CA ARG A 232 -7.43 26.74 6.87
C ARG A 232 -7.77 25.34 7.37
N GLU A 233 -8.05 24.41 6.46
CA GLU A 233 -8.42 23.04 6.84
C GLU A 233 -7.31 22.31 7.60
N VAL A 234 -6.05 22.46 7.16
CA VAL A 234 -4.89 21.84 7.82
C VAL A 234 -4.64 22.50 9.18
N HIS A 235 -4.77 23.82 9.30
CA HIS A 235 -4.58 24.55 10.56
C HIS A 235 -5.64 24.21 11.61
N GLU A 236 -6.92 24.11 11.22
CA GLU A 236 -8.00 23.64 12.10
C GLU A 236 -7.72 22.21 12.59
N LYS A 237 -7.38 21.30 11.68
CA LYS A 237 -7.03 19.90 12.01
C LYS A 237 -5.82 19.80 12.93
N ALA A 238 -4.79 20.61 12.72
CA ALA A 238 -3.61 20.63 13.57
C ALA A 238 -3.94 21.03 15.02
N ARG A 239 -5.02 21.77 15.23
CA ARG A 239 -5.54 22.19 16.53
C ARG A 239 -6.63 21.26 17.08
N GLY A 240 -6.72 20.04 16.55
CA GLY A 240 -7.69 19.03 16.98
C GLY A 240 -9.12 19.27 16.51
N ILE A 241 -9.36 20.23 15.59
CA ILE A 241 -10.70 20.49 15.04
C ILE A 241 -10.86 19.68 13.76
N ASP A 242 -11.63 18.60 13.82
CA ASP A 242 -12.06 17.83 12.65
C ASP A 242 -13.56 17.98 12.44
N ARG A 243 -13.95 18.59 11.31
CA ARG A 243 -15.37 18.70 10.90
C ARG A 243 -15.82 17.53 10.02
N THR A 244 -14.92 16.60 9.72
CA THR A 244 -15.21 15.45 8.86
C THR A 244 -16.12 14.47 9.59
N ARG A 245 -17.09 13.90 8.87
CA ARG A 245 -17.93 12.80 9.37
C ARG A 245 -17.63 11.52 8.62
N VAL A 246 -17.91 10.38 9.26
CA VAL A 246 -17.93 9.09 8.56
C VAL A 246 -19.11 9.10 7.60
N VAL A 247 -18.83 8.99 6.31
CA VAL A 247 -19.88 8.95 5.28
C VAL A 247 -20.01 7.51 4.83
N PRO A 248 -21.17 6.85 5.06
CA PRO A 248 -21.40 5.50 4.59
C PRO A 248 -21.15 5.41 3.09
N ASN A 249 -20.34 4.45 2.68
CA ASN A 249 -20.14 4.17 1.27
C ASN A 249 -20.18 2.65 1.05
N ALA A 250 -20.63 2.24 -0.12
CA ALA A 250 -20.31 0.90 -0.57
C ALA A 250 -18.79 0.79 -0.71
N ALA A 251 -18.21 -0.34 -0.31
CA ALA A 251 -16.83 -0.64 -0.66
C ALA A 251 -16.66 -0.39 -2.15
N ALA A 252 -15.73 0.49 -2.52
CA ALA A 252 -15.39 0.66 -3.93
C ALA A 252 -14.97 -0.72 -4.43
N ARG A 253 -15.81 -1.33 -5.29
CA ARG A 253 -15.46 -2.59 -5.91
C ARG A 253 -14.13 -2.35 -6.61
N SER A 254 -13.21 -3.26 -6.39
CA SER A 254 -11.87 -3.18 -6.93
C SER A 254 -11.36 -4.59 -7.08
N VAL A 255 -10.73 -4.85 -8.21
CA VAL A 255 -10.19 -6.17 -8.51
C VAL A 255 -8.68 -6.03 -8.48
N GLY A 256 -8.01 -6.83 -7.67
CA GLY A 256 -6.56 -6.82 -7.52
C GLY A 256 -5.94 -8.16 -7.89
N ALA A 257 -4.70 -8.11 -8.37
CA ALA A 257 -3.86 -9.28 -8.59
C ALA A 257 -2.43 -8.93 -8.16
N GLU A 258 -1.73 -9.89 -7.53
CA GLU A 258 -0.36 -9.75 -7.06
C GLU A 258 0.50 -10.90 -7.61
N ARG A 259 1.74 -10.59 -7.96
CA ARG A 259 2.78 -11.59 -8.20
C ARG A 259 3.97 -11.33 -7.28
N ALA A 260 4.25 -12.32 -6.45
CA ALA A 260 5.50 -12.44 -5.73
C ALA A 260 6.54 -13.12 -6.62
N PHE A 261 7.80 -12.73 -6.47
CA PHE A 261 8.94 -13.38 -7.11
C PHE A 261 9.59 -14.36 -6.13
N ASP A 262 10.09 -15.49 -6.63
CA ASP A 262 10.75 -16.52 -5.82
C ASP A 262 12.07 -16.02 -5.21
N ARG A 263 12.73 -15.11 -5.92
CA ARG A 263 13.95 -14.42 -5.47
C ARG A 263 13.77 -12.93 -5.72
N ASP A 264 14.40 -12.12 -4.86
CA ASP A 264 14.37 -10.66 -4.99
C ASP A 264 14.93 -10.24 -6.35
N GLU A 265 14.06 -9.79 -7.23
CA GLU A 265 14.34 -9.62 -8.65
C GLU A 265 14.81 -8.19 -8.96
N LEU A 266 15.80 -8.07 -9.85
CA LEU A 266 16.36 -6.79 -10.27
C LEU A 266 16.14 -6.57 -11.77
N ASP A 267 15.88 -7.64 -12.53
CA ASP A 267 15.66 -7.56 -13.96
C ASP A 267 14.33 -6.86 -14.31
N ARG A 268 14.47 -5.71 -14.97
CA ARG A 268 13.35 -4.91 -15.47
C ARG A 268 12.51 -5.67 -16.49
N TYR A 269 13.10 -6.60 -17.25
CA TYR A 269 12.36 -7.42 -18.19
C TYR A 269 11.38 -8.35 -17.47
N LEU A 270 11.83 -9.02 -16.40
CA LEU A 270 10.97 -9.86 -15.56
C LEU A 270 9.88 -9.05 -14.86
N HIS A 271 10.18 -7.84 -14.39
CA HIS A 271 9.16 -6.94 -13.83
C HIS A 271 8.09 -6.56 -14.86
N ARG A 272 8.49 -6.21 -16.08
CA ARG A 272 7.57 -5.91 -17.18
C ARG A 272 6.73 -7.13 -17.57
N ARG A 273 7.33 -8.32 -17.60
CA ARG A 273 6.63 -9.59 -17.83
C ARG A 273 5.56 -9.85 -16.76
N ALA A 274 5.90 -9.63 -15.49
CA ALA A 274 4.94 -9.73 -14.38
C ALA A 274 3.80 -8.72 -14.52
N LEU A 275 4.08 -7.45 -14.84
CA LEU A 275 3.05 -6.42 -15.07
C LEU A 275 2.13 -6.75 -16.25
N LEU A 276 2.70 -7.25 -17.37
CA LEU A 276 1.91 -7.67 -18.53
C LEU A 276 0.95 -8.80 -18.14
N SER A 277 1.45 -9.80 -17.43
CA SER A 277 0.62 -10.92 -17.01
C SER A 277 -0.44 -10.48 -15.98
N LEU A 278 -0.16 -9.47 -15.14
CA LEU A 278 -1.10 -8.99 -14.12
C LEU A 278 -2.24 -8.19 -14.79
N THR A 279 -1.90 -7.37 -15.78
CA THR A 279 -2.88 -6.60 -16.55
C THR A 279 -3.71 -7.46 -17.48
N ALA A 280 -3.17 -8.57 -17.99
CA ALA A 280 -3.93 -9.56 -18.74
C ALA A 280 -4.97 -10.27 -17.86
N GLU A 281 -4.56 -10.71 -16.65
CA GLU A 281 -5.43 -11.34 -15.66
C GLU A 281 -6.53 -10.39 -15.17
N LEU A 282 -6.15 -9.17 -14.78
CA LEU A 282 -7.10 -8.14 -14.36
C LEU A 282 -8.09 -7.80 -15.48
N GLY A 283 -7.61 -7.61 -16.71
CA GLY A 283 -8.48 -7.31 -17.85
C GLY A 283 -9.48 -8.43 -18.14
N ALA A 284 -9.03 -9.69 -18.12
CA ALA A 284 -9.90 -10.84 -18.32
C ALA A 284 -10.96 -10.93 -17.21
N ARG A 285 -10.58 -10.72 -15.95
CA ARG A 285 -11.52 -10.74 -14.82
C ARG A 285 -12.55 -9.61 -14.89
N LEU A 286 -12.11 -8.40 -15.22
CA LEU A 286 -13.01 -7.25 -15.43
C LEU A 286 -14.04 -7.53 -16.53
N ARG A 287 -13.60 -8.11 -17.66
CA ARG A 287 -14.49 -8.45 -18.79
C ARG A 287 -15.44 -9.59 -18.44
N ALA A 288 -14.99 -10.61 -17.70
CA ALA A 288 -15.84 -11.69 -17.23
C ALA A 288 -16.96 -11.18 -16.29
N GLU A 289 -16.67 -10.17 -15.47
CA GLU A 289 -17.64 -9.53 -14.57
C GLU A 289 -18.45 -8.40 -15.25
N GLY A 290 -18.22 -8.13 -16.54
CA GLY A 290 -18.88 -7.02 -17.26
C GLY A 290 -18.54 -5.63 -16.68
N GLN A 291 -17.38 -5.49 -16.05
CA GLN A 291 -16.91 -4.28 -15.38
C GLN A 291 -15.81 -3.57 -16.21
N VAL A 292 -15.68 -2.26 -16.03
CA VAL A 292 -14.54 -1.45 -16.47
C VAL A 292 -13.93 -0.74 -15.27
N CYS A 293 -12.66 -0.35 -15.34
CA CYS A 293 -12.00 0.40 -14.25
C CYS A 293 -11.63 1.82 -14.68
N ARG A 294 -11.72 2.78 -13.75
CA ARG A 294 -11.35 4.19 -13.99
C ARG A 294 -9.94 4.54 -13.52
N ALA A 295 -9.38 3.75 -12.62
CA ALA A 295 -8.07 3.99 -12.05
C ALA A 295 -7.32 2.67 -11.84
N LEU A 296 -5.99 2.75 -11.90
CA LEU A 296 -5.11 1.62 -11.65
C LEU A 296 -4.11 2.02 -10.56
N THR A 297 -4.01 1.19 -9.53
CA THR A 297 -3.07 1.34 -8.42
C THR A 297 -1.99 0.27 -8.51
N LEU A 298 -0.74 0.71 -8.62
CA LEU A 298 0.47 -0.12 -8.61
C LEU A 298 1.11 -0.08 -7.23
N THR A 299 1.32 -1.23 -6.63
CA THR A 299 2.10 -1.41 -5.40
C THR A 299 3.31 -2.27 -5.69
N VAL A 300 4.50 -1.75 -5.43
CA VAL A 300 5.77 -2.47 -5.57
C VAL A 300 6.38 -2.66 -4.19
N ARG A 301 6.60 -3.91 -3.79
CA ARG A 301 7.27 -4.26 -2.53
C ARG A 301 8.75 -4.47 -2.80
N CYS A 302 9.59 -3.60 -2.24
CA CYS A 302 11.04 -3.72 -2.36
C CYS A 302 11.59 -4.64 -1.27
N ALA A 303 12.68 -5.33 -1.55
CA ALA A 303 13.36 -6.24 -0.63
C ALA A 303 14.31 -5.53 0.37
N ASP A 304 14.19 -4.20 0.50
CA ASP A 304 15.00 -3.46 1.47
C ASP A 304 14.68 -3.90 2.91
N ARG A 305 15.63 -3.70 3.84
CA ARG A 305 15.46 -4.05 5.28
C ARG A 305 14.23 -3.40 5.94
N THR A 306 13.63 -2.41 5.29
CA THR A 306 12.41 -1.72 5.73
C THR A 306 11.12 -2.34 5.20
N GLY A 307 11.18 -3.29 4.25
CA GLY A 307 9.99 -3.91 3.64
C GLY A 307 9.04 -2.90 3.00
N ARG A 308 9.58 -1.78 2.50
CA ARG A 308 8.75 -0.63 2.13
C ARG A 308 7.98 -0.93 0.84
N ALA A 309 6.66 -0.88 0.94
CA ALA A 309 5.78 -0.89 -0.23
C ALA A 309 5.66 0.53 -0.81
N ILE A 310 5.94 0.66 -2.11
CA ILE A 310 5.73 1.90 -2.85
C ILE A 310 4.44 1.77 -3.63
N THR A 311 3.42 2.53 -3.22
CA THR A 311 2.12 2.55 -3.88
C THR A 311 1.91 3.84 -4.67
N ARG A 312 1.48 3.70 -5.92
CA ARG A 312 1.08 4.79 -6.81
C ARG A 312 -0.25 4.47 -7.46
N SER A 313 -1.15 5.43 -7.49
CA SER A 313 -2.43 5.32 -8.20
C SER A 313 -2.46 6.31 -9.34
N ARG A 314 -3.04 5.91 -10.46
CA ARG A 314 -3.29 6.80 -11.61
C ARG A 314 -4.69 6.58 -12.16
N THR A 315 -5.38 7.69 -12.39
CA THR A 315 -6.66 7.69 -13.09
C THR A 315 -6.40 7.50 -14.58
N LEU A 316 -7.18 6.62 -15.22
CA LEU A 316 -7.12 6.37 -16.65
C LEU A 316 -7.82 7.51 -17.40
N PRO A 317 -7.42 7.82 -18.64
CA PRO A 317 -8.10 8.84 -19.45
C PRO A 317 -9.58 8.48 -19.67
N GLU A 318 -9.84 7.19 -19.83
CA GLU A 318 -11.16 6.63 -20.07
C GLU A 318 -11.34 5.35 -19.23
N PRO A 319 -12.54 5.08 -18.69
CA PRO A 319 -12.83 3.81 -18.03
C PRO A 319 -12.68 2.63 -19.00
N THR A 320 -11.80 1.68 -18.70
CA THR A 320 -11.51 0.58 -19.63
C THR A 320 -11.20 -0.74 -18.92
N ALA A 321 -11.49 -1.84 -19.62
CA ALA A 321 -11.05 -3.20 -19.28
C ALA A 321 -10.09 -3.77 -20.33
N HIS A 322 -9.61 -2.94 -21.27
CA HIS A 322 -8.74 -3.35 -22.37
C HIS A 322 -7.32 -3.61 -21.87
N SER A 323 -6.81 -4.85 -22.01
CA SER A 323 -5.55 -5.24 -21.37
C SER A 323 -4.35 -4.43 -21.89
N PRO A 324 -4.16 -4.15 -23.19
CA PRO A 324 -3.11 -3.26 -23.70
C PRO A 324 -3.10 -1.86 -23.07
N ALA A 325 -4.27 -1.25 -22.90
CA ALA A 325 -4.38 0.08 -22.28
C ALA A 325 -3.98 0.05 -20.80
N LEU A 326 -4.37 -1.01 -20.09
CA LEU A 326 -3.95 -1.27 -18.71
C LEU A 326 -2.44 -1.52 -18.63
N THR A 327 -1.88 -2.35 -19.52
CA THR A 327 -0.42 -2.62 -19.59
C THR A 327 0.38 -1.35 -19.85
N ALA A 328 -0.02 -0.54 -20.84
CA ALA A 328 0.66 0.71 -21.15
C ALA A 328 0.62 1.71 -19.98
N THR A 329 -0.47 1.73 -19.21
CA THR A 329 -0.56 2.55 -18.00
C THR A 329 0.29 1.99 -16.86
N ALA A 330 0.27 0.68 -16.64
CA ALA A 330 1.10 0.01 -15.64
C ALA A 330 2.59 0.23 -15.90
N TYR A 331 3.06 0.12 -17.15
CA TYR A 331 4.44 0.42 -17.53
C TYR A 331 4.81 1.87 -17.25
N ARG A 332 3.97 2.84 -17.63
CA ARG A 332 4.22 4.25 -17.33
C ARG A 332 4.30 4.53 -15.84
N MET A 333 3.42 3.92 -15.03
CA MET A 333 3.48 4.05 -13.58
C MET A 333 4.75 3.44 -12.99
N TYR A 334 5.12 2.25 -13.46
CA TYR A 334 6.33 1.56 -13.03
C TYR A 334 7.59 2.35 -13.40
N ASP A 335 7.67 2.88 -14.61
CA ASP A 335 8.81 3.68 -15.07
C ASP A 335 8.92 5.00 -14.28
N ALA A 336 7.79 5.62 -13.92
CA ALA A 336 7.75 6.81 -13.08
C ALA A 336 8.17 6.57 -11.62
N LEU A 337 8.23 5.31 -11.15
CA LEU A 337 8.78 5.01 -9.83
C LEU A 337 10.30 5.24 -9.77
N GLY A 338 10.99 5.21 -10.92
CA GLY A 338 12.43 5.46 -10.98
C GLY A 338 13.23 4.54 -10.07
N LEU A 339 12.90 3.25 -10.03
CA LEU A 339 13.56 2.26 -9.17
C LEU A 339 15.04 2.10 -9.56
N GLN A 340 15.92 2.86 -8.92
CA GLN A 340 17.38 2.83 -9.14
C GLN A 340 17.97 1.56 -8.50
N ARG A 341 17.95 0.43 -9.24
CA ARG A 341 18.50 -0.88 -8.81
C ARG A 341 17.88 -1.44 -7.52
N ALA A 342 16.66 -1.04 -7.18
CA ALA A 342 15.93 -1.63 -6.07
C ALA A 342 15.50 -3.06 -6.43
N ARG A 343 15.81 -4.03 -5.56
CA ARG A 343 15.31 -5.39 -5.71
C ARG A 343 13.84 -5.45 -5.33
N VAL A 344 13.03 -6.07 -6.18
CA VAL A 344 11.58 -6.18 -6.02
C VAL A 344 11.22 -7.58 -5.58
N ARG A 345 10.45 -7.68 -4.51
CA ARG A 345 9.96 -8.96 -3.98
C ARG A 345 8.56 -9.30 -4.50
N ALA A 346 7.72 -8.28 -4.70
CA ALA A 346 6.39 -8.48 -5.26
C ALA A 346 5.87 -7.22 -5.96
N ILE A 347 5.01 -7.44 -6.96
CA ILE A 347 4.28 -6.41 -7.68
C ILE A 347 2.80 -6.73 -7.61
N ALA A 348 1.99 -5.77 -7.17
CA ALA A 348 0.54 -5.86 -7.15
C ALA A 348 -0.08 -4.74 -7.99
N LEU A 349 -1.13 -5.09 -8.73
CA LEU A 349 -1.98 -4.15 -9.45
C LEU A 349 -3.41 -4.26 -8.92
N ARG A 350 -4.06 -3.11 -8.74
CA ARG A 350 -5.45 -3.01 -8.31
C ARG A 350 -6.22 -2.09 -9.25
N ALA A 351 -7.25 -2.62 -9.89
CA ALA A 351 -8.22 -1.86 -10.66
C ALA A 351 -9.25 -1.24 -9.71
N GLU A 352 -9.42 0.07 -9.80
CA GLU A 352 -10.27 0.87 -8.90
C GLU A 352 -11.33 1.66 -9.66
N GLY A 353 -12.41 2.00 -8.93
CA GLY A 353 -13.57 2.70 -9.46
C GLY A 353 -14.22 1.93 -10.59
N LEU A 354 -14.64 0.71 -10.23
CA LEU A 354 -15.30 -0.18 -11.17
C LEU A 354 -16.69 0.33 -11.51
N GLY A 355 -17.04 0.28 -12.79
CA GLY A 355 -18.34 0.61 -13.33
C GLY A 355 -18.82 -0.47 -14.28
N ALA A 356 -20.13 -0.56 -14.50
CA ALA A 356 -20.69 -1.46 -15.51
C ALA A 356 -20.21 -1.03 -16.90
N ALA A 357 -19.72 -1.98 -17.69
CA ALA A 357 -19.17 -1.70 -19.03
C ALA A 357 -20.18 -0.99 -19.95
N GLY A 358 -21.49 -1.28 -19.80
CA GLY A 358 -22.55 -0.64 -20.58
C GLY A 358 -22.75 0.86 -20.31
N HIS A 359 -22.22 1.40 -19.20
CA HIS A 359 -22.31 2.83 -18.85
C HIS A 359 -21.00 3.59 -19.09
N ALA A 360 -19.99 2.91 -19.64
CA ALA A 360 -18.70 3.51 -19.91
C ALA A 360 -18.74 4.23 -21.26
N ALA A 361 -18.59 5.55 -21.23
CA ALA A 361 -18.33 6.31 -22.45
C ALA A 361 -16.97 5.87 -23.01
N ARG A 362 -17.00 5.26 -24.20
CA ARG A 362 -15.81 4.82 -24.95
C ARG A 362 -15.55 5.83 -26.05
N GLN A 363 -14.31 6.32 -26.16
CA GLN A 363 -13.88 6.94 -27.39
C GLN A 363 -13.61 5.84 -28.43
N LEU A 364 -14.28 5.92 -29.59
CA LEU A 364 -13.96 5.05 -30.71
C LEU A 364 -12.58 5.44 -31.25
N SER A 365 -11.72 4.44 -31.42
CA SER A 365 -10.43 4.63 -32.08
C SER A 365 -10.59 4.30 -33.55
N PHE A 366 -9.97 5.10 -34.41
CA PHE A 366 -9.81 4.77 -35.84
C PHE A 366 -8.57 3.91 -36.11
N ASP A 367 -7.82 3.53 -35.06
CA ASP A 367 -6.64 2.67 -35.18
C ASP A 367 -7.04 1.20 -35.39
N PRO A 368 -6.77 0.62 -36.58
CA PRO A 368 -7.10 -0.78 -36.86
C PRO A 368 -6.39 -1.78 -35.93
N ALA A 369 -5.26 -1.40 -35.34
CA ALA A 369 -4.52 -2.26 -34.42
C ALA A 369 -5.25 -2.42 -33.06
N ASP A 370 -5.89 -1.35 -32.56
CA ASP A 370 -6.69 -1.39 -31.32
C ASP A 370 -7.92 -2.29 -31.49
N ASP A 371 -8.62 -2.15 -32.62
CA ASP A 371 -9.79 -2.99 -32.93
C ASP A 371 -9.42 -4.46 -33.10
N LYS A 372 -8.29 -4.76 -33.76
CA LYS A 372 -7.77 -6.13 -33.86
C LYS A 372 -7.42 -6.70 -32.49
N ALA A 373 -6.79 -5.90 -31.62
CA ALA A 373 -6.44 -6.33 -30.27
C ALA A 373 -7.69 -6.63 -29.42
N ARG A 374 -8.76 -5.83 -29.54
CA ARG A 374 -10.04 -6.09 -28.85
C ARG A 374 -10.73 -7.36 -29.31
N ARG A 375 -10.83 -7.57 -30.64
CA ARG A 375 -11.38 -8.81 -31.19
C ARG A 375 -10.59 -10.04 -30.74
N LEU A 376 -9.26 -9.90 -30.65
CA LEU A 376 -8.39 -10.95 -30.14
C LEU A 376 -8.64 -11.24 -28.65
N GLU A 377 -8.86 -10.20 -27.83
CA GLU A 377 -9.20 -10.37 -26.41
C GLU A 377 -10.54 -11.09 -26.24
N GLU A 378 -11.58 -10.70 -26.97
CA GLU A 378 -12.88 -11.37 -26.93
C GLU A 378 -12.76 -12.84 -27.34
N ALA A 379 -11.99 -13.13 -28.40
CA ALA A 379 -11.74 -14.50 -28.83
C ALA A 379 -10.95 -15.30 -27.78
N ALA A 380 -9.92 -14.70 -27.19
CA ALA A 380 -9.11 -15.32 -26.14
C ALA A 380 -9.93 -15.58 -24.87
N ASP A 381 -10.81 -14.67 -24.50
CA ASP A 381 -11.66 -14.82 -23.32
C ASP A 381 -12.73 -15.90 -23.53
N ARG A 382 -13.32 -16.01 -24.74
CA ARG A 382 -14.19 -17.15 -25.10
C ARG A 382 -13.45 -18.47 -25.01
N ALA A 383 -12.21 -18.53 -25.50
CA ALA A 383 -11.39 -19.73 -25.39
C ALA A 383 -11.09 -20.08 -23.93
N ARG A 384 -10.76 -19.10 -23.09
CA ARG A 384 -10.52 -19.31 -21.65
C ARG A 384 -11.76 -19.74 -20.89
N ALA A 385 -12.93 -19.22 -21.24
CA ALA A 385 -14.19 -19.63 -20.62
C ALA A 385 -14.51 -21.11 -20.91
N ARG A 386 -14.14 -21.61 -22.09
CA ARG A 386 -14.41 -22.99 -22.51
C ARG A 386 -13.33 -23.99 -22.08
N PHE A 387 -12.06 -23.59 -22.11
CA PHE A 387 -10.90 -24.49 -21.97
C PHE A 387 -10.03 -24.19 -20.74
N GLY A 388 -10.42 -23.21 -19.92
CA GLY A 388 -9.71 -22.81 -18.69
C GLY A 388 -8.73 -21.65 -18.88
N PRO A 389 -8.21 -21.09 -17.77
CA PRO A 389 -7.46 -19.83 -17.76
C PRO A 389 -6.12 -19.90 -18.50
N GLN A 390 -5.53 -21.09 -18.64
CA GLN A 390 -4.26 -21.33 -19.34
C GLN A 390 -4.41 -21.61 -20.84
N ALA A 391 -5.64 -21.66 -21.36
CA ALA A 391 -5.90 -22.03 -22.75
C ALA A 391 -5.29 -21.04 -23.76
N VAL A 392 -5.23 -19.75 -23.40
CA VAL A 392 -4.63 -18.71 -24.23
C VAL A 392 -3.77 -17.80 -23.37
N VAL A 393 -2.48 -17.82 -23.62
CA VAL A 393 -1.46 -17.01 -22.95
C VAL A 393 -0.76 -16.15 -24.00
N ARG A 394 -0.36 -14.93 -23.64
CA ARG A 394 0.39 -14.09 -24.60
C ARG A 394 1.75 -14.72 -24.87
N GLY A 395 2.22 -14.65 -26.12
CA GLY A 395 3.48 -15.28 -26.54
C GLY A 395 4.70 -14.87 -25.71
N THR A 396 4.75 -13.61 -25.24
CA THR A 396 5.81 -13.12 -24.33
C THR A 396 5.74 -13.69 -22.91
N LEU A 397 4.64 -14.36 -22.56
CA LEU A 397 4.42 -15.02 -21.28
C LEU A 397 4.54 -16.54 -21.38
N ALA A 398 4.39 -17.10 -22.59
CA ALA A 398 4.70 -18.50 -22.87
C ALA A 398 6.21 -18.70 -22.70
N ALA A 399 6.59 -19.45 -21.67
CA ALA A 399 7.94 -19.95 -21.46
C ALA A 399 7.86 -21.46 -21.34
#